data_AF-A0A318S4M8-F1
#
_entry.id   AF-A0A318S4M8-F1
#
_cell.length_a   1.000
_cell.length_b   1.000
_cell.length_c   1.000
_cell.angle_alpha   90.00
_cell.angle_beta   90.00
_cell.angle_gamma   90.00
#
_symmetry.space_group_name_H-M   'P 1'
#
loop_
_entity.id
_entity.type
_entity.pdbx_description
1 polymer ?
#
loop_
_entity_poly.entity_id
_entity_poly.type
_entity_poly.pdbx_seq_one_letter_code
_entity_poly.pdbx_strand_id
1 'polypeptide(L)' 'MPKKERKRLQVVISEEQDALLTKTAYELSSPERLISKSEVVRLAIEKIAKDLEAGGESTEEYRALLEDEDIKDD' A
#
# COMPACT_ATOMS: atom_id res chain seq x y z
N MET A 1 -4.76 0.82 28.74
CA MET A 1 -5.08 0.21 27.43
C MET A 1 -3.93 -0.69 27.04
N PRO A 2 -4.19 -1.94 26.62
CA PRO A 2 -3.12 -2.87 26.23
C PRO A 2 -2.32 -2.23 25.10
N LYS A 3 -0.98 -2.23 25.24
CA LYS A 3 -0.08 -1.71 24.22
C LYS A 3 -0.32 -2.53 22.95
N LYS A 4 -0.88 -1.91 21.90
CA LYS A 4 -0.99 -2.55 20.59
C LYS A 4 0.41 -2.99 20.17
N GLU A 5 0.63 -4.30 20.06
CA GLU A 5 1.91 -4.82 19.59
C GLU A 5 2.13 -4.34 18.16
N ARG A 6 3.28 -3.70 17.92
CA ARG A 6 3.66 -3.22 16.59
C ARG A 6 4.53 -4.29 15.93
N LYS A 7 4.13 -4.76 14.75
CA LYS A 7 4.94 -5.64 13.91
C LYS A 7 5.76 -4.80 12.93
N ARG A 8 7.00 -5.22 12.67
CA ARG A 8 7.86 -4.63 11.63
C ARG A 8 7.59 -5.37 10.31
N LEU A 9 7.39 -4.62 9.24
CA LEU A 9 7.21 -5.14 7.89
C LEU A 9 8.40 -4.70 7.04
N GLN A 10 9.02 -5.64 6.32
CA GLN A 10 10.04 -5.38 5.31
C GLN A 10 9.49 -5.88 3.98
N VAL A 11 9.51 -5.00 2.97
CA VAL A 11 8.99 -5.28 1.63
C VAL A 11 10.03 -4.76 0.64
N VAL A 12 10.32 -5.56 -0.39
CA VAL A 12 11.11 -5.13 -1.55
C VAL A 12 10.12 -4.57 -2.56
N ILE A 13 10.40 -3.38 -3.08
CA ILE A 13 9.56 -2.69 -4.06
C ILE A 13 10.43 -2.19 -5.21
N SER A 14 9.85 -2.06 -6.40
CA SER A 14 10.52 -1.47 -7.55
C SER A 14 10.70 0.05 -7.40
N GLU A 15 11.57 0.64 -8.23
CA GLU A 15 11.70 2.11 -8.29
C GLU A 15 10.39 2.79 -8.67
N GLU A 16 9.61 2.16 -9.56
CA GLU A 16 8.30 2.66 -9.99
C GLU A 16 7.29 2.65 -8.84
N GLN A 17 7.27 1.60 -8.03
CA GLN A 17 6.44 1.50 -6.84
C GLN A 17 6.85 2.54 -5.78
N ASP A 18 8.14 2.80 -5.57
CA ASP A 18 8.59 3.86 -4.66
C ASP A 18 8.21 5.27 -5.15
N ALA A 19 8.30 5.51 -6.47
CA ALA A 19 7.85 6.75 -7.09
C ALA A 19 6.33 6.93 -6.91
N LEU A 20 5.54 5.88 -7.09
CA LEU A 20 4.10 5.89 -6.85
C LEU A 20 3.78 6.20 -5.39
N LEU A 21 4.45 5.54 -4.43
CA LEU A 21 4.30 5.83 -3.00
C LEU A 21 4.63 7.30 -2.67
N THR A 22 5.67 7.86 -3.28
CA THR A 22 6.06 9.26 -3.10
C THR A 22 4.96 10.19 -3.59
N LYS A 23 4.47 9.96 -4.82
CA LYS A 23 3.42 10.76 -5.45
C LYS A 23 2.13 10.71 -4.63
N THR A 24 1.66 9.52 -4.26
CA THR A 24 0.44 9.34 -3.48
C THR A 24 0.56 9.97 -2.09
N ALA A 25 1.73 9.89 -1.44
CA ALA A 25 1.96 10.55 -0.16
C ALA A 25 1.83 12.08 -0.28
N TYR A 26 2.37 12.67 -1.36
CA TYR A 26 2.23 14.09 -1.62
C TYR A 26 0.78 14.50 -1.90
N GLU A 27 0.06 13.75 -2.73
CA GLU A 27 -1.34 14.04 -3.09
C GLU A 27 -2.29 13.93 -1.90
N LEU A 28 -2.06 12.98 -0.99
CA LEU A 28 -2.84 12.83 0.24
C LEU A 28 -2.43 13.82 1.34
N SER A 29 -1.28 14.47 1.20
CA SER A 29 -0.83 15.49 2.15
C SER A 29 -1.56 16.80 1.93
N SER A 30 -1.80 17.53 3.01
CA SER A 30 -2.32 18.90 2.99
C SER A 30 -1.41 19.82 3.81
N PRO A 31 -1.54 21.15 3.70
CA PRO A 31 -0.80 22.09 4.55
C PRO A 31 -0.97 21.80 6.05
N GLU A 32 -2.13 21.29 6.45
CA GLU A 32 -2.47 20.97 7.83
C GLU A 32 -1.93 19.61 8.29
N ARG A 33 -1.62 18.70 7.35
CA ARG A 33 -1.15 17.35 7.66
C ARG A 33 -0.32 16.73 6.54
N LEU A 34 0.92 16.39 6.88
CA LEU A 34 1.78 15.57 6.04
C LEU A 34 1.48 14.07 6.23
N ILE A 35 1.44 13.34 5.12
CA ILE A 35 1.25 11.89 5.07
C ILE A 35 2.56 11.26 4.62
N SER A 36 3.06 10.32 5.42
CA SER A 36 4.27 9.55 5.09
C SER A 36 3.97 8.38 4.15
N LYS A 37 4.98 7.91 3.39
CA LYS A 37 4.88 6.68 2.59
C LYS A 37 4.37 5.49 3.42
N SER A 38 4.82 5.34 4.67
CA SER A 38 4.35 4.27 5.57
C SER A 38 2.89 4.45 6.01
N GLU A 39 2.34 5.67 6.02
CA GLU A 39 0.90 5.88 6.20
C GLU A 39 0.12 5.50 4.94
N VAL A 40 0.65 5.81 3.76
CA VAL A 40 0.05 5.36 2.49
C VAL A 40 -0.04 3.84 2.43
N VAL A 41 1.04 3.11 2.78
CA VAL A 41 1.02 1.65 2.82
C VAL A 41 -0.04 1.12 3.80
N ARG A 42 -0.15 1.71 4.99
CA ARG A 42 -1.18 1.31 5.97
C ARG A 42 -2.59 1.56 5.45
N LEU A 43 -2.82 2.71 4.79
CA LEU A 43 -4.10 3.05 4.19
C LEU A 43 -4.47 2.09 3.05
N ALA A 44 -3.50 1.74 2.20
CA ALA A 44 -3.68 0.79 1.10
C ALA A 44 -4.06 -0.60 1.61
N ILE A 45 -3.39 -1.10 2.65
CA ILE A 45 -3.73 -2.39 3.28
C ILE A 45 -5.19 -2.38 3.79
N GLU A 46 -5.59 -1.32 4.50
CA GLU A 46 -6.96 -1.22 5.01
C GLU A 46 -7.99 -1.10 3.88
N LYS A 47 -7.66 -0.39 2.80
CA LYS A 47 -8.54 -0.22 1.64
C LYS A 47 -8.76 -1.55 0.90
N ILE A 48 -7.68 -2.26 0.57
CA ILE A 48 -7.76 -3.57 -0.11
C ILE A 48 -8.57 -4.55 0.73
N ALA A 49 -8.33 -4.61 2.06
CA ALA A 49 -9.08 -5.48 2.95
C ALA A 49 -10.59 -5.19 2.93
N LYS A 50 -10.98 -3.90 2.99
CA LYS A 50 -12.40 -3.49 2.91
C LYS A 50 -13.01 -3.80 1.55
N ASP A 51 -12.27 -3.57 0.48
CA ASP A 51 -12.75 -3.81 -0.89
C ASP A 51 -13.01 -5.32 -1.11
N LEU A 52 -12.14 -6.19 -0.58
CA LEU A 52 -12.34 -7.65 -0.55
C LEU A 52 -13.52 -8.09 0.32
N GLU A 53 -13.69 -7.52 1.51
CA GLU A 53 -14.82 -7.83 2.40
C GLU A 53 -16.17 -7.41 1.80
N ALA A 54 -16.19 -6.30 1.07
CA ALA A 54 -17.38 -5.78 0.41
C ALA A 54 -17.78 -6.57 -0.85
N GLY A 55 -16.95 -7.51 -1.31
CA GLY A 55 -17.16 -8.24 -2.56
C GLY A 55 -17.02 -7.36 -3.81
N GLY A 56 -16.15 -6.34 -3.73
CA GLY A 56 -15.87 -5.41 -4.83
C GLY A 56 -15.05 -6.06 -5.95
N GLU A 57 -13.77 -5.70 -6.05
CA GLU A 57 -12.84 -6.26 -7.05
C GLU A 57 -12.63 -7.77 -6.81
N SER A 58 -12.56 -8.54 -7.90
CA SER A 58 -12.27 -9.97 -7.80
C SER A 58 -10.86 -10.14 -7.25
N THR A 59 -10.66 -11.11 -6.36
CA THR A 59 -9.32 -11.51 -5.89
C THR A 59 -8.37 -11.83 -7.07
N GLU A 60 -8.92 -12.16 -8.24
CA GLU A 60 -8.19 -12.40 -9.48
C GLU A 60 -7.59 -11.11 -10.07
N GLU A 61 -8.27 -9.97 -9.96
CA GLU A 61 -7.79 -8.68 -10.48
C GLU A 61 -6.56 -8.20 -9.69
N TYR A 62 -6.60 -8.27 -8.36
CA TYR A 62 -5.43 -7.97 -7.54
C TYR A 62 -4.26 -8.92 -7.79
N ARG A 63 -4.53 -10.18 -8.13
CA ARG A 63 -3.45 -11.13 -8.49
C ARG A 63 -2.83 -10.78 -9.83
N ALA A 64 -3.64 -10.44 -10.83
CA ALA A 64 -3.14 -10.03 -12.14
C ALA A 64 -2.21 -8.80 -12.05
N LEU A 65 -2.54 -7.83 -11.19
CA LEU A 65 -1.67 -6.66 -10.95
C LEU A 65 -0.30 -7.02 -10.37
N LEU A 66 -0.21 -8.08 -9.56
CA LEU A 66 1.07 -8.54 -9.02
C LEU A 66 1.87 -9.37 -10.02
N GLU A 67 1.21 -10.06 -10.94
CA GLU A 67 1.87 -10.86 -11.99
C GLU A 67 2.45 -9.98 -13.11
N ASP A 68 1.79 -8.85 -13.44
CA ASP A 68 2.32 -7.88 -14.41
C ASP A 68 3.52 -7.10 -13.87
N GLU A 69 3.61 -6.90 -12.55
CA GLU A 69 4.71 -6.24 -11.86
C GLU A 69 5.78 -7.24 -11.37
N ASP A 70 6.07 -8.30 -12.12
CA ASP A 70 7.16 -9.24 -11.81
C ASP A 70 8.45 -8.42 -11.58
N ILE A 71 8.74 -8.16 -10.31
CA ILE A 71 10.01 -7.63 -9.82
C ILE A 71 10.99 -8.75 -10.12
N LYS A 72 11.57 -8.73 -11.32
CA LYS A 72 12.66 -9.62 -11.68
C LYS A 72 13.82 -9.23 -10.78
N ASP A 73 13.94 -9.95 -9.67
CA ASP A 73 15.15 -10.07 -8.89
C ASP A 73 16.22 -10.70 -9.81
N ASP A 74 16.94 -9.87 -10.55
CA ASP A 74 18.26 -10.19 -11.12
C ASP A 74 19.37 -9.57 -10.25
#